data_AF-A0A376RER7-F1
#
_entry.id   AF-A0A376RER7-F1
#
_cell.length_a   1.000
_cell.length_b   1.000
_cell.length_c   1.000
_cell.angle_alpha   90.00
_cell.angle_beta   90.00
_cell.angle_gamma   90.00
#
_symmetry.space_group_name_H-M   'P 1'
#
loop_
_entity.id
_entity.type
_entity.pdbx_description
1 polymer ?
#
loop_
_entity_poly.entity_id
_entity_poly.type
_entity_poly.pdbx_seq_one_letter_code
_entity_poly.pdbx_strand_id
1 'polypeptide(L)' 'MKRIAFVGSVGAGKTTLFNALQGNYTPRQKNTGRGI' A
#
# COMPACT_ATOMS: atom_id res chain seq x y z
N MET A 1 10.65 -9.66 20.05
CA MET A 1 9.57 -9.49 19.04
C MET A 1 9.45 -8.01 18.70
N LYS A 2 9.37 -7.62 17.41
CA LYS A 2 9.17 -6.22 16.99
C LYS A 2 7.76 -6.06 16.40
N ARG A 3 7.05 -4.98 16.76
CA ARG A 3 5.70 -4.64 16.29
C ARG A 3 5.73 -3.25 15.67
N ILE A 4 5.02 -3.07 14.55
CA ILE A 4 4.93 -1.79 13.81
C ILE A 4 3.45 -1.46 13.61
N ALA A 5 3.06 -0.21 13.79
CA ALA A 5 1.70 0.28 13.57
C ALA A 5 1.70 1.43 12.57
N PHE A 6 0.62 1.53 11.78
CA PHE A 6 0.36 2.65 10.88
C PHE A 6 -0.62 3.62 11.55
N VAL A 7 -0.30 4.92 11.60
CA VAL A 7 -1.13 5.96 12.24
C VAL A 7 -1.34 7.14 11.28
N GLY A 8 -2.52 7.76 11.30
CA GLY A 8 -2.88 8.89 10.44
C GLY A 8 -4.41 9.06 10.33
N SER A 9 -4.87 10.06 9.59
CA SER A 9 -6.30 10.39 9.43
C SER A 9 -7.12 9.23 8.82
N VAL A 10 -8.44 9.25 9.06
CA VAL A 10 -9.38 8.34 8.38
C VAL A 10 -9.24 8.53 6.86
N GLY A 11 -9.23 7.44 6.09
CA GLY A 11 -9.05 7.50 4.64
C GLY A 11 -7.60 7.62 4.15
N ALA A 12 -6.60 7.78 5.01
CA ALA A 12 -5.18 7.87 4.62
C ALA A 12 -4.58 6.57 4.02
N GLY A 13 -5.38 5.54 3.77
CA GLY A 13 -4.94 4.31 3.11
C GLY A 13 -4.21 3.30 4.01
N LYS A 14 -4.23 3.44 5.34
CA LYS A 14 -3.55 2.51 6.27
C LYS A 14 -3.98 1.05 6.09
N THR A 15 -5.28 0.80 6.06
CA THR A 15 -5.85 -0.54 5.83
C THR A 15 -5.52 -1.04 4.42
N THR A 16 -5.57 -0.15 3.43
CA THR A 16 -5.22 -0.48 2.05
C THR A 16 -3.76 -0.91 1.93
N LEU A 17 -2.83 -0.16 2.54
CA LEU A 17 -1.41 -0.48 2.54
C LEU A 17 -1.14 -1.78 3.30
N PHE A 18 -1.77 -1.97 4.46
CA PHE A 18 -1.63 -3.20 5.23
C PHE A 18 -2.08 -4.43 4.41
N ASN A 19 -3.24 -4.35 3.77
CA ASN A 19 -3.75 -5.41 2.89
C ASN A 19 -2.86 -5.65 1.66
N ALA A 20 -2.25 -4.59 1.10
CA ALA A 20 -1.31 -4.74 -0.01
C ALA A 20 -0.03 -5.48 0.42
N LEU A 21 0.51 -5.18 1.59
CA LEU A 21 1.67 -5.87 2.16
C LEU A 21 1.37 -7.34 2.49
N GLN A 22 0.13 -7.67 2.84
CA GLN A 22 -0.32 -9.06 3.03
C GLN A 22 -0.47 -9.84 1.72
N GLY A 23 -0.40 -9.19 0.56
CA GLY A 23 -0.65 -9.83 -0.74
C GLY A 23 -2.13 -9.96 -1.10
N ASN A 24 -3.03 -9.27 -0.38
CA ASN A 24 -4.48 -9.31 -0.66
C ASN A 24 -4.87 -8.51 -1.92
N TYR A 25 -3.92 -7.78 -2.52
CA TYR A 25 -4.12 -7.06 -3.76
C TYR A 25 -3.14 -7.56 -4.83
N THR A 26 -3.63 -7.71 -6.05
CA THR A 26 -2.76 -7.89 -7.21
C THR A 26 -1.92 -6.62 -7.40
N PRO A 27 -0.62 -6.75 -7.71
CA PRO A 27 0.22 -5.58 -7.95
C PRO A 27 -0.41 -4.73 -9.05
N ARG A 28 -0.77 -3.49 -8.70
CA ARG A 28 -1.19 -2.54 -9.73
C ARG A 28 0.04 -2.25 -10.57
N GLN A 29 -0.03 -2.60 -11.85
CA GLN A 29 1.01 -2.29 -12.81
C GLN A 29 1.25 -0.78 -12.78
N LYS A 30 2.44 -0.37 -12.33
CA LYS A 30 2.84 1.03 -12.39
C LYS A 30 3.02 1.35 -13.87
N ASN A 31 2.04 2.02 -14.47
CA ASN A 31 2.23 2.73 -15.73
C ASN A 31 3.20 3.87 -15.45
N THR A 32 4.48 3.55 -15.30
CA THR A 32 5.56 4.53 -15.39
C THR A 32 5.51 4.95 -16.85
N GLY A 33 4.86 6.07 -17.12
CA GLY A 33 4.89 6.71 -18.43
C GLY A 33 6.35 6.98 -18.80
N ARG A 34 6.97 6.02 -19.47
CA ARG A 34 8.11 6.27 -20.33
C ARG A 34 7.49 6.82 -21.61
N GLY A 35 7.29 8.13 -21.63
CA GLY A 35 7.31 8.87 -22.88
C GLY A 35 8.73 8.78 -23.41
N ILE A 36 8.98 7.72 -24.20
CA ILE A 36 9.83 7.59 -25.40
C ILE A 36 9.69 6.16 -25.91
#